data_AF-A0A6M0BDP1-F1
#
_entry.id   AF-A0A6M0BDP1-F1
#
_cell.length_a   1.000
_cell.length_b   1.000
_cell.length_c   1.000
_cell.angle_alpha   90.00
_cell.angle_beta   90.00
_cell.angle_gamma   90.00
#
_symmetry.space_group_name_H-M   'P 1'
#
loop_
_entity.id
_entity.type
_entity.pdbx_description
1 polymer ?
#
loop_
_entity_poly.entity_id
_entity_poly.type
_entity_poly.pdbx_seq_one_letter_code
_entity_poly.pdbx_strand_id
1 'polypeptide(L)' 'MKRLLSRRLGEINPQLQNQIEELSFDQLEDLGEALLDFETEVDLTNWLNQFRDK' A
#
# COMPACT_ATOMS: atom_id res chain seq x y z
N MET A 1 -0.15 -8.56 -5.60
CA MET A 1 -0.02 -7.18 -5.08
C MET A 1 -0.11 -6.11 -6.17
N LYS A 2 0.90 -5.91 -7.04
CA LYS A 2 0.91 -4.80 -8.03
C LYS A 2 -0.37 -4.65 -8.89
N ARG A 3 -0.94 -5.77 -9.35
CA ARG A 3 -2.19 -5.76 -10.15
C ARG A 3 -3.44 -5.39 -9.35
N LEU A 4 -3.46 -5.62 -8.04
CA LEU A 4 -4.59 -5.27 -7.16
C LEU A 4 -4.56 -3.79 -6.81
N LEU A 5 -3.36 -3.27 -6.55
CA LEU A 5 -3.09 -1.85 -6.34
C LEU A 5 -3.55 -1.02 -7.54
N SER A 6 -3.17 -1.40 -8.76
CA SER A 6 -3.68 -0.73 -9.97
C SER A 6 -5.18 -0.94 -10.22
N ARG A 7 -5.72 -2.08 -9.74
CA ARG A 7 -7.15 -2.42 -9.59
C ARG A 7 -7.95 -1.33 -8.86
N ARG A 8 -7.48 -1.04 -7.65
CA ARG A 8 -8.21 -0.27 -6.64
C ARG A 8 -7.92 1.22 -6.73
N LEU A 9 -6.65 1.57 -6.87
CA LEU A 9 -6.16 2.95 -6.73
C LEU A 9 -5.70 3.55 -8.06
N GLY A 10 -5.69 2.78 -9.15
CA GLY A 10 -5.22 3.24 -10.46
C GLY A 10 -3.69 3.31 -10.56
N GLU A 11 -3.17 4.25 -11.34
CA GLU A 11 -1.73 4.44 -11.44
C GLU A 11 -1.18 5.03 -10.14
N ILE A 12 -0.43 4.20 -9.41
CA ILE A 12 0.16 4.59 -8.13
C ILE A 12 1.55 5.18 -8.39
N ASN A 13 1.87 6.28 -7.71
CA ASN A 13 3.18 6.92 -7.77
C ASN A 13 4.34 5.90 -7.55
N PRO A 14 5.39 5.91 -8.40
CA PRO A 14 6.58 5.05 -8.24
C PRO A 14 7.20 5.06 -6.83
N GLN A 15 7.13 6.19 -6.12
CA GLN A 15 7.65 6.31 -4.76
C GLN A 15 6.88 5.47 -3.74
N LEU A 16 5.56 5.31 -3.92
CA LEU A 16 4.74 4.42 -3.09
C LEU A 16 4.98 2.96 -3.48
N GLN A 17 5.20 2.68 -4.77
CA GLN A 17 5.54 1.33 -5.22
C GLN A 17 6.83 0.83 -4.56
N ASN A 18 7.88 1.67 -4.51
CA ASN A 18 9.12 1.32 -3.82
C ASN A 18 8.88 1.04 -2.33
N GLN A 19 8.04 1.84 -1.65
CA GLN A 19 7.73 1.60 -0.24
C GLN A 19 7.00 0.28 -0.01
N ILE A 20 6.11 -0.10 -0.92
CA ILE A 20 5.41 -1.39 -0.85
C ILE A 20 6.38 -2.56 -1.08
N GLU A 21 7.40 -2.39 -1.92
CA GLU A 21 8.43 -3.42 -2.16
C GLU A 21 9.35 -3.65 -0.95
N GLU A 22 9.50 -2.66 -0.08
CA GLU A 22 10.29 -2.75 1.15
C GLU A 22 9.50 -3.36 2.33
N LEU A 23 8.21 -3.63 2.17
CA LEU A 23 7.39 -4.25 3.22
C LEU A 23 7.79 -5.72 3.45
N SER A 24 7.74 -6.15 4.71
CA SER A 24 7.89 -7.55 5.09
C SER A 24 6.71 -8.39 4.57
N PHE A 25 6.87 -9.72 4.59
CA PHE A 25 5.79 -10.63 4.21
C PHE A 25 4.52 -10.40 5.03
N ASP A 26 4.63 -10.27 6.35
CA ASP A 26 3.49 -10.02 7.24
C ASP A 26 2.79 -8.69 6.91
N GLN A 27 3.55 -7.63 6.64
CA GLN A 27 3.00 -6.33 6.23
C GLN A 27 2.31 -6.39 4.86
N LEU A 28 2.78 -7.24 3.96
CA LEU A 28 2.13 -7.45 2.65
C LEU A 28 0.81 -8.21 2.78
N GLU A 29 0.69 -9.14 3.72
CA GLU A 29 -0.59 -9.78 4.05
C GLU A 29 -1.58 -8.76 4.61
N ASP A 30 -1.15 -7.96 5.60
CA ASP A 30 -1.96 -6.89 6.20
C ASP A 30 -2.39 -5.84 5.15
N LEU A 31 -1.49 -5.46 4.24
CA LEU A 31 -1.82 -4.54 3.14
C LEU A 31 -2.90 -5.12 2.23
N GLY A 32 -2.92 -6.44 2.02
CA GLY A 32 -3.93 -7.11 1.22
C GLY A 32 -5.35 -6.95 1.78
N GLU A 33 -5.48 -7.03 3.11
CA GLU A 33 -6.74 -6.81 3.82
C GLU A 33 -7.13 -5.33 3.83
N ALA A 34 -6.19 -4.45 4.21
CA ALA A 34 -6.43 -3.00 4.27
C ALA A 34 -6.78 -2.39 2.89
N LEU A 35 -6.25 -2.96 1.80
CA LEU A 35 -6.59 -2.55 0.43
C LEU A 35 -8.08 -2.72 0.07
N LEU A 36 -8.84 -3.52 0.83
CA LEU A 36 -10.28 -3.66 0.63
C LEU A 36 -11.04 -2.41 1.11
N ASP A 37 -10.47 -1.68 2.09
CA ASP A 37 -11.06 -0.49 2.70
C ASP A 37 -10.51 0.82 2.10
N PHE A 38 -9.44 0.76 1.28
CA PHE A 38 -8.88 1.96 0.66
C PHE A 38 -9.76 2.49 -0.47
N GLU A 39 -10.07 3.77 -0.41
CA GLU A 39 -10.81 4.48 -1.45
C GLU A 39 -9.88 5.35 -2.32
N THR A 40 -8.74 5.77 -1.76
CA THR A 40 -7.82 6.73 -2.38
C THR A 40 -6.34 6.40 -2.15
N GLU A 41 -5.46 7.01 -2.96
CA GLU A 41 -4.00 6.92 -2.74
C GLU A 41 -3.58 7.52 -1.37
N VAL A 42 -4.39 8.42 -0.81
CA VAL A 42 -4.15 9.01 0.52
C VAL A 42 -4.27 7.95 1.61
N ASP A 43 -5.22 7.03 1.50
CA ASP A 43 -5.40 5.93 2.47
C ASP A 43 -4.17 5.02 2.50
N LEU A 44 -3.68 4.66 1.31
CA LEU A 44 -2.44 3.89 1.15
C LEU A 44 -1.24 4.63 1.74
N THR A 45 -1.11 5.93 1.47
CA THR A 45 -0.01 6.75 2.00
C THR A 45 -0.05 6.83 3.52
N ASN A 46 -1.24 7.04 4.10
CA ASN A 46 -1.43 7.07 5.54
C ASN A 46 -1.09 5.72 6.18
N TRP A 47 -1.51 4.62 5.56
CA TRP A 47 -1.20 3.27 6.02
C TRP A 47 0.31 3.00 5.99
N LEU A 48 1.00 3.33 4.89
CA LEU A 48 2.45 3.15 4.76
C LEU A 48 3.24 3.98 5.79
N ASN A 49 2.77 5.19 6.12
CA ASN A 49 3.41 6.05 7.12
C ASN A 49 3.39 5.43 8.53
N GLN A 50 2.43 4.56 8.87
CA GLN A 50 2.40 3.88 10.18
C GLN A 50 3.63 3.00 10.43
N PHE A 51 4.33 2.61 9.37
CA PHE A 51 5.54 1.77 9.45
C PHE A 51 6.84 2.58 9.40
N ARG A 52 6.76 3.89 9.16
CA ARG A 52 7.93 4.79 9.11
C ARG A 52 8.26 5.43 10.46
N ASP A 53 7.30 5.49 11.38
CA ASP A 53 7.45 6.10 12.72
C ASP A 53 7.81 5.09 13.83
N LYS A 54 8.45 3.96 13.50
CA LYS A 54 8.94 2.97 14.48
C LYS A 54 10.45 3.03 14.68
#